data_AF-A0A1R3W6V2-F1
#
_entry.id   AF-A0A1R3W6V2-F1
#
_cell.length_a   1.000
_cell.length_b   1.000
_cell.length_c   1.000
_cell.angle_alpha   90.00
_cell.angle_beta   90.00
_cell.angle_gamma   90.00
#
_symmetry.space_group_name_H-M   'P 1'
#
loop_
_entity.id
_entity.type
_entity.pdbx_description
1 polymer ?
#
loop_
_entity_poly.entity_id
_entity_poly.type
_entity_poly.pdbx_seq_one_letter_code
_entity_poly.pdbx_strand_id
1 'polypeptide(L)'
;MSLGFSCASSRWAAMVISATLMLFGGLIYITYRDHSLLMFRWFDVLGVDAWVAGLGDQILNLYSPPNAWFVYSLPNLLWLISGVLLFEAIWGRIASRQKVIWVSAFCMVAIGAELLQWVNIVPGTFDVHDLWPMVLVYLAYLAVVKWGQKL
;
A
#
# COMPACT_ATOMS: atom_id res chain seq x y z
N MET A 1 -7.19 37.95 -0.39
CA MET A 1 -6.04 37.08 -0.10
C MET A 1 -6.47 35.64 -0.39
N SER A 2 -6.53 35.27 -1.67
CA SER A 2 -6.83 33.89 -2.06
C SER A 2 -5.62 33.03 -1.74
N LEU A 3 -5.78 32.09 -0.81
CA LEU A 3 -4.81 31.01 -0.60
C LEU A 3 -4.77 30.18 -1.88
N GLY A 4 -3.88 30.56 -2.80
CA GLY A 4 -3.58 29.82 -4.00
C GLY A 4 -2.88 28.51 -3.64
N PHE A 5 -3.63 27.50 -3.21
CA PHE A 5 -3.17 26.13 -3.28
C PHE A 5 -3.02 25.79 -4.76
N SER A 6 -1.81 26.01 -5.30
CA SER A 6 -1.48 25.64 -6.67
C SER A 6 -1.68 24.14 -6.85
N CYS A 7 -2.12 23.73 -8.04
CA CYS A 7 -2.24 22.30 -8.40
C CYS A 7 -0.95 21.50 -8.06
N ALA A 8 0.21 22.17 -8.09
CA ALA A 8 1.50 21.62 -7.70
C ALA A 8 1.63 21.31 -6.20
N SER A 9 1.14 22.17 -5.29
CA SER A 9 1.25 21.93 -3.84
C SER A 9 0.47 20.69 -3.40
N SER A 10 -0.68 20.43 -4.03
CA SER A 10 -1.42 19.20 -3.80
C SER A 10 -0.69 17.95 -4.30
N ARG A 11 0.09 18.04 -5.38
CA ARG A 11 0.80 16.87 -5.95
C ARG A 11 1.95 16.47 -5.04
N TRP A 12 2.71 17.45 -4.56
CA TRP A 12 3.76 17.21 -3.57
C TRP A 12 3.22 16.60 -2.28
N ALA A 13 2.11 17.12 -1.75
CA ALA A 13 1.46 16.54 -0.59
C ALA A 13 1.09 15.07 -0.82
N ALA A 14 0.50 14.74 -1.98
CA ALA A 14 0.17 13.35 -2.33
C ALA A 14 1.41 12.45 -2.42
N MET A 15 2.52 12.93 -3.01
CA MET A 15 3.79 12.19 -3.06
C MET A 15 4.37 11.95 -1.68
N VAL A 16 4.40 12.97 -0.82
CA VAL A 16 4.94 12.84 0.54
C VAL A 16 4.11 11.85 1.35
N ILE A 17 2.78 12.00 1.33
CA ILE A 17 1.88 11.07 2.04
C ILE A 17 2.06 9.65 1.47
N SER A 18 2.06 9.48 0.15
CA SER A 18 2.29 8.19 -0.50
C SER A 18 3.59 7.53 -0.03
N ALA A 19 4.69 8.28 -0.02
CA ALA A 19 5.99 7.79 0.43
C ALA A 19 5.96 7.41 1.92
N THR A 20 5.35 8.23 2.77
CA THR A 20 5.20 7.92 4.20
C THR A 20 4.41 6.63 4.43
N LEU A 21 3.28 6.43 3.74
CA LEU A 21 2.48 5.21 3.87
C LEU A 21 3.23 3.98 3.36
N MET A 22 3.97 4.11 2.25
CA MET A 22 4.81 3.03 1.70
C MET A 22 5.86 2.58 2.73
N LEU A 23 6.61 3.56 3.27
CA LEU A 23 7.66 3.31 4.24
C LEU A 23 7.10 2.74 5.54
N PHE A 24 5.97 3.26 6.02
CA PHE A 24 5.36 2.78 7.25
C PHE A 24 4.87 1.34 7.13
N GLY A 25 4.20 0.99 6.01
CA GLY A 25 3.84 -0.40 5.73
C GLY A 25 5.06 -1.32 5.63
N GLY A 26 6.12 -0.86 4.96
CA GLY A 26 7.39 -1.58 4.86
C GLY A 26 8.07 -1.80 6.21
N LEU A 27 8.07 -0.79 7.09
CA LEU A 27 8.64 -0.89 8.44
C LEU A 27 7.90 -1.94 9.27
N ILE A 28 6.56 -1.89 9.32
CA ILE A 28 5.75 -2.89 10.02
C ILE A 28 6.10 -4.30 9.51
N TYR A 29 6.21 -4.44 8.18
CA TYR A 29 6.49 -5.71 7.54
C TYR A 29 7.88 -6.23 7.89
N ILE A 30 8.91 -5.37 7.86
CA ILE A 30 10.29 -5.74 8.19
C ILE A 30 10.44 -6.10 9.67
N THR A 31 9.76 -5.39 10.58
CA THR A 31 9.98 -5.57 12.02
C THR A 31 9.22 -6.74 12.62
N TYR A 32 8.03 -7.06 12.11
CA TYR A 32 7.12 -8.02 12.76
C TYR A 32 6.79 -9.26 11.94
N ARG A 33 7.11 -9.32 10.63
CA ARG A 33 6.83 -10.50 9.81
C ARG A 33 8.00 -11.48 9.81
N ASP A 34 7.65 -12.74 9.60
CA ASP A 34 8.58 -13.86 9.60
C ASP A 34 9.60 -13.79 8.43
N HIS A 35 10.84 -14.18 8.72
CA HIS A 35 11.97 -14.16 7.78
C HIS A 35 11.86 -15.17 6.62
N SER A 36 10.89 -16.08 6.64
CA SER A 36 10.63 -17.07 5.58
C SER A 36 9.98 -16.48 4.30
N LEU A 37 9.56 -15.21 4.33
CA LEU A 37 8.88 -14.57 3.20
C LEU A 37 9.82 -14.33 2.01
N LEU A 38 9.25 -14.37 0.80
CA LEU A 38 9.97 -14.18 -0.46
C LEU A 38 10.86 -12.93 -0.45
N MET A 39 10.39 -11.83 0.16
CA MET A 39 11.13 -10.56 0.26
C MET A 39 12.49 -10.69 0.95
N PHE A 40 12.65 -11.57 1.94
CA PHE A 40 13.93 -11.75 2.63
C PHE A 40 15.00 -12.37 1.72
N ARG A 41 14.61 -13.12 0.68
CA ARG A 41 15.55 -13.54 -0.37
C ARG A 41 16.09 -12.37 -1.16
N TRP A 42 15.31 -11.30 -1.33
CA TRP A 42 15.80 -10.09 -2.02
C TRP A 42 16.80 -9.35 -1.13
N PHE A 43 16.57 -9.31 0.19
CA PHE A 43 17.52 -8.72 1.13
C PHE A 43 18.84 -9.48 1.20
N ASP A 44 18.77 -10.81 1.15
CA ASP A 44 19.95 -11.68 1.04
C ASP A 44 20.76 -11.38 -0.23
N VAL A 45 20.08 -11.31 -1.40
CA VAL A 45 20.73 -10.94 -2.68
C VAL A 45 21.35 -9.54 -2.64
N LEU A 46 20.74 -8.60 -1.91
CA LEU A 46 21.24 -7.24 -1.74
C LEU A 46 22.32 -7.12 -0.65
N GLY A 47 22.58 -8.18 0.14
CA GLY A 47 23.53 -8.18 1.25
C GLY A 47 23.12 -7.31 2.43
N VAL A 48 21.81 -7.09 2.63
CA VAL A 48 21.26 -6.25 3.72
C VAL A 48 20.45 -7.06 4.75
N ASP A 49 20.41 -8.38 4.61
CA ASP A 49 19.69 -9.32 5.47
C ASP A 49 20.04 -9.14 6.96
N ALA A 50 21.32 -9.03 7.30
CA ALA A 50 21.78 -8.87 8.69
C ALA A 50 21.26 -7.57 9.33
N TRP A 51 21.20 -6.48 8.57
CA TRP A 51 20.67 -5.20 9.05
C TRP A 51 19.16 -5.27 9.28
N VAL A 52 18.43 -5.90 8.36
CA VAL A 52 16.98 -6.06 8.44
C VAL A 52 16.61 -6.99 9.61
N ALA A 53 17.32 -8.11 9.78
CA ALA A 53 17.13 -9.03 10.91
C ALA A 53 17.43 -8.34 12.24
N GLY A 54 18.56 -7.63 12.34
CA GLY A 54 18.92 -6.89 13.55
C GLY A 54 17.89 -5.84 13.96
N LEU A 55 17.25 -5.16 12.99
CA LEU A 55 16.17 -4.21 13.28
C LEU A 55 14.92 -4.91 13.85
N GLY A 56 14.51 -6.04 13.25
CA GLY A 56 13.39 -6.84 13.75
C GLY A 56 13.63 -7.34 15.17
N ASP A 57 14.79 -7.94 15.42
CA ASP A 57 15.17 -8.46 16.74
C ASP A 57 15.20 -7.37 17.81
N GLN A 58 15.78 -6.20 17.51
CA GLN A 58 15.81 -5.08 18.45
C GLN A 58 14.41 -4.60 18.83
N ILE A 59 13.49 -4.51 17.86
CA ILE A 59 12.11 -4.08 18.10
C ILE A 59 11.37 -5.13 18.91
N LEU A 60 11.46 -6.41 18.53
CA LEU A 60 10.75 -7.52 19.21
C LEU A 60 11.25 -7.75 20.65
N ASN A 61 12.51 -7.43 20.93
CA ASN A 61 13.07 -7.48 22.29
C ASN A 61 12.54 -6.34 23.19
N LEU A 62 12.12 -5.21 22.60
CA LEU A 62 11.62 -4.05 23.34
C LEU A 62 10.09 -4.00 23.40
N TYR A 63 9.41 -4.50 22.37
CA TYR A 63 7.98 -4.38 22.18
C TYR A 63 7.39 -5.70 21.66
N SER A 64 6.31 -6.16 22.30
CA SER A 64 5.52 -7.26 21.76
C SER A 64 4.83 -6.83 20.46
N PRO A 65 4.66 -7.74 19.49
CA PRO A 65 3.94 -7.44 18.27
C PRO A 65 2.51 -6.95 18.60
N PRO A 66 2.01 -5.95 17.87
CA PRO A 66 0.63 -5.51 18.00
C PRO A 66 -0.33 -6.62 17.53
N ASN A 67 -1.63 -6.35 17.54
CA ASN A 67 -2.62 -7.34 17.10
C ASN A 67 -2.37 -7.85 15.68
N ALA A 68 -2.88 -9.04 15.38
CA ALA A 68 -2.66 -9.73 14.10
C ALA A 68 -3.03 -8.87 12.88
N TRP A 69 -4.16 -8.15 12.96
CA TRP A 69 -4.59 -7.27 11.86
C TRP A 69 -3.56 -6.17 11.54
N PHE A 70 -2.96 -5.57 12.57
CA PHE A 70 -1.94 -4.55 12.39
C PHE A 70 -0.68 -5.08 11.71
N VAL A 71 -0.28 -6.32 12.00
CA VAL A 71 0.93 -6.92 11.42
C VAL A 71 0.67 -7.47 10.02
N TYR A 72 -0.49 -8.10 9.80
CA TYR A 72 -0.77 -8.87 8.60
C TYR A 72 -1.58 -8.10 7.55
N SER A 73 -2.54 -7.28 7.95
CA SER A 73 -3.48 -6.62 7.02
C SER A 73 -3.17 -5.14 6.76
N LEU A 74 -2.74 -4.43 7.80
CA LEU A 74 -2.48 -2.99 7.69
C LEU A 74 -1.41 -2.64 6.64
N PRO A 75 -0.26 -3.35 6.52
CA PRO A 75 0.73 -3.05 5.48
C PRO A 75 0.13 -3.08 4.07
N ASN A 76 -0.69 -4.10 3.77
CA ASN A 76 -1.35 -4.26 2.48
C ASN A 76 -2.30 -3.08 2.19
N LEU A 77 -3.07 -2.64 3.18
CA LEU A 77 -3.93 -1.46 3.06
C LEU A 77 -3.11 -0.17 2.81
N LEU A 78 -2.02 0.03 3.56
CA LEU A 78 -1.16 1.21 3.42
C LEU A 78 -0.49 1.27 2.05
N TRP A 79 -0.01 0.14 1.53
CA TRP A 79 0.59 0.06 0.20
C TRP A 79 -0.43 0.34 -0.91
N LEU A 80 -1.67 -0.16 -0.78
CA LEU A 80 -2.71 0.15 -1.76
C LEU A 80 -3.03 1.65 -1.79
N ILE A 81 -3.25 2.28 -0.62
CA ILE A 81 -3.53 3.72 -0.53
C ILE A 81 -2.32 4.52 -1.05
N SER A 82 -1.10 4.11 -0.69
CA SER A 82 0.14 4.73 -1.19
C SER A 82 0.19 4.72 -2.71
N GLY A 83 -0.09 3.57 -3.34
CA GLY A 83 -0.11 3.44 -4.80
C GLY A 83 -1.16 4.33 -5.45
N VAL A 84 -2.41 4.33 -4.94
CA VAL A 84 -3.48 5.21 -5.46
C VAL A 84 -3.06 6.68 -5.40
N LEU A 85 -2.49 7.14 -4.29
CA LEU A 85 -2.00 8.51 -4.14
C LEU A 85 -0.83 8.83 -5.08
N LEU A 86 0.05 7.86 -5.33
CA LEU A 86 1.16 8.01 -6.28
C LEU A 86 0.65 8.19 -7.71
N PHE A 87 -0.32 7.37 -8.14
CA PHE A 87 -0.96 7.52 -9.44
C PHE A 87 -1.66 8.88 -9.59
N GLU A 88 -2.36 9.35 -8.55
CA GLU A 88 -2.94 10.70 -8.52
C GLU A 88 -1.86 11.79 -8.63
N ALA A 89 -0.70 11.61 -8.00
CA ALA A 89 0.40 12.55 -8.09
C ALA A 89 1.06 12.58 -9.48
N ILE A 90 1.16 11.43 -10.17
CA ILE A 90 1.76 11.31 -11.51
C ILE A 90 0.82 11.89 -12.58
N TRP A 91 -0.45 11.48 -12.62
CA TRP A 91 -1.41 11.91 -13.64
C TRP A 91 -2.14 13.21 -13.30
N GLY A 92 -2.04 13.68 -12.05
CA GLY A 92 -2.70 14.89 -11.58
C GLY A 92 -4.20 14.69 -11.29
N ARG A 93 -4.83 15.74 -10.76
CA ARG A 93 -6.21 15.68 -10.26
C ARG A 93 -7.28 15.53 -11.35
N ILE A 94 -6.98 15.88 -12.60
CA ILE A 94 -7.94 15.76 -13.70
C ILE A 94 -8.21 14.28 -13.98
N ALA A 95 -9.48 13.90 -13.97
CA ALA A 95 -9.91 12.56 -14.29
C ALA A 95 -9.68 12.27 -15.79
N SER A 96 -8.53 11.67 -16.12
CA SER A 96 -8.28 11.11 -17.45
C SER A 96 -8.66 9.63 -17.50
N ARG A 97 -9.11 9.17 -18.67
CA ARG A 97 -9.43 7.75 -18.89
C ARG A 97 -8.23 6.85 -18.57
N GLN A 98 -7.03 7.30 -18.91
CA GLN A 98 -5.77 6.61 -18.64
C GLN A 98 -5.53 6.46 -17.13
N LYS A 99 -5.75 7.52 -16.33
CA LYS A 99 -5.60 7.45 -14.87
C LYS A 99 -6.53 6.40 -14.27
N VAL A 100 -7.80 6.42 -14.65
CA VAL A 100 -8.79 5.46 -14.15
C VAL A 100 -8.42 4.02 -14.52
N ILE A 101 -7.94 3.79 -15.74
CA ILE A 101 -7.48 2.47 -16.18
C ILE A 101 -6.31 1.99 -15.34
N TRP A 102 -5.27 2.81 -15.16
CA TRP A 102 -4.08 2.41 -14.41
C TRP A 102 -4.33 2.20 -12.92
N VAL A 103 -5.10 3.08 -12.26
CA VAL A 103 -5.47 2.89 -10.86
C VAL A 103 -6.37 1.68 -10.69
N SER A 104 -7.33 1.48 -11.60
CA SER A 104 -8.18 0.28 -11.55
C SER A 104 -7.37 -0.99 -11.75
N ALA A 105 -6.45 -1.02 -12.72
CA ALA A 105 -5.57 -2.16 -12.93
C ALA A 105 -4.75 -2.46 -11.68
N PHE A 106 -4.17 -1.44 -11.04
CA PHE A 106 -3.42 -1.58 -9.79
C PHE A 106 -4.28 -2.17 -8.67
N CYS A 107 -5.48 -1.62 -8.41
CA CYS A 107 -6.39 -2.15 -7.39
C CYS A 107 -6.87 -3.57 -7.72
N MET A 108 -7.15 -3.86 -9.00
CA MET A 108 -7.60 -5.19 -9.43
C MET A 108 -6.50 -6.23 -9.31
N VAL A 109 -5.22 -5.87 -9.47
CA VAL A 109 -4.10 -6.77 -9.18
C VAL A 109 -4.03 -7.09 -7.69
N ALA A 110 -4.20 -6.09 -6.82
CA ALA A 110 -4.20 -6.32 -5.37
C ALA A 110 -5.36 -7.22 -4.91
N ILE A 111 -6.59 -6.88 -5.30
CA ILE A 111 -7.79 -7.68 -5.02
C ILE A 111 -7.67 -9.07 -5.66
N GLY A 112 -7.20 -9.13 -6.91
CA GLY A 112 -7.01 -10.37 -7.64
C GLY A 112 -5.99 -11.29 -6.97
N ALA A 113 -4.89 -10.76 -6.44
CA ALA A 113 -3.91 -11.56 -5.71
C ALA A 113 -4.53 -12.25 -4.49
N GLU A 114 -5.35 -11.54 -3.71
CA GLU A 114 -6.07 -12.12 -2.56
C GLU A 114 -7.09 -13.19 -3.01
N LEU A 115 -7.87 -12.92 -4.05
CA LEU A 115 -8.81 -13.91 -4.59
C LEU A 115 -8.10 -15.15 -5.17
N LEU A 116 -6.91 -14.98 -5.73
CA LEU A 116 -6.10 -16.09 -6.25
C LEU A 116 -5.47 -16.91 -5.11
N GLN A 117 -5.20 -16.31 -3.95
CA GLN A 117 -4.82 -17.06 -2.75
C GLN A 117 -5.98 -17.93 -2.24
N TRP A 118 -7.23 -17.44 -2.33
CA TRP A 118 -8.42 -18.23 -1.92
C TRP A 118 -8.56 -19.54 -2.71
N VAL A 119 -8.21 -19.52 -4.00
CA VAL A 119 -8.21 -20.72 -4.87
C VAL A 119 -6.84 -21.42 -4.94
N ASN A 120 -5.88 -21.04 -4.09
CA ASN A 120 -4.52 -21.60 -4.00
C ASN A 120 -3.69 -21.54 -5.29
N ILE A 121 -3.94 -20.55 -6.16
CA ILE A 121 -3.15 -20.32 -7.39
C ILE A 121 -1.86 -19.55 -7.07
N VAL A 122 -1.96 -18.55 -6.18
CA VAL A 122 -0.82 -17.75 -5.73
C VAL A 122 -0.45 -18.17 -4.30
N PRO A 123 0.85 -18.33 -3.98
CA PRO A 123 1.28 -18.64 -2.62
C PRO A 123 0.91 -17.50 -1.67
N GLY A 124 0.22 -17.84 -0.58
CA GLY A 124 -0.26 -16.90 0.41
C GLY A 124 -1.38 -17.52 1.25
N THR A 125 -1.97 -16.72 2.11
CA THR A 125 -3.11 -17.12 2.95
C THR A 125 -4.21 -16.12 2.72
N PHE A 126 -5.31 -16.56 2.14
CA PHE A 126 -6.48 -15.71 1.97
C PHE A 126 -6.96 -15.17 3.32
N ASP A 127 -6.98 -13.84 3.45
CA ASP A 127 -7.54 -13.15 4.61
C ASP A 127 -8.66 -12.20 4.18
N VAL A 128 -9.86 -12.42 4.73
CA VAL A 128 -11.00 -11.52 4.49
C VAL A 128 -10.69 -10.10 4.96
N HIS A 129 -9.87 -9.95 6.01
CA HIS A 129 -9.45 -8.68 6.55
C HIS A 129 -8.49 -7.89 5.64
N ASP A 130 -7.94 -8.54 4.61
CA ASP A 130 -7.16 -7.89 3.55
C ASP A 130 -8.06 -7.50 2.38
N LEU A 131 -9.04 -8.35 2.05
CA LEU A 131 -9.92 -8.15 0.91
C LEU A 131 -10.88 -6.95 1.09
N TRP A 132 -11.60 -6.87 2.21
CA TRP A 132 -12.63 -5.82 2.36
C TRP A 132 -12.04 -4.40 2.37
N PRO A 133 -10.90 -4.10 3.03
CA PRO A 133 -10.32 -2.77 2.96
C PRO A 133 -9.86 -2.41 1.55
N MET A 134 -9.29 -3.37 0.81
CA MET A 134 -8.88 -3.14 -0.59
C MET A 134 -10.07 -2.77 -1.47
N VAL A 135 -11.19 -3.50 -1.34
CA VAL A 135 -12.43 -3.19 -2.05
C VAL A 135 -12.96 -1.81 -1.66
N LEU A 136 -12.96 -1.45 -0.37
CA LEU A 136 -13.40 -0.13 0.07
C LEU A 136 -12.54 1.00 -0.48
N VAL A 137 -11.21 0.85 -0.48
CA VAL A 137 -10.29 1.84 -1.07
C VAL A 137 -10.59 2.03 -2.56
N TYR A 138 -10.82 0.94 -3.30
CA TYR A 138 -11.14 1.02 -4.71
C TYR A 138 -12.50 1.68 -4.97
N LEU A 139 -13.53 1.33 -4.20
CA LEU A 139 -14.85 1.98 -4.30
C LEU A 139 -14.79 3.46 -3.94
N ALA A 140 -14.04 3.82 -2.90
CA ALA A 140 -13.81 5.21 -2.52
C ALA A 140 -13.11 5.98 -3.65
N TYR A 141 -12.09 5.38 -4.28
CA TYR A 141 -11.44 5.96 -5.46
C TYR A 141 -12.44 6.21 -6.60
N LEU A 142 -13.25 5.22 -6.96
CA LEU A 142 -14.26 5.37 -8.03
C LEU A 142 -15.31 6.43 -7.69
N ALA A 143 -15.72 6.54 -6.43
CA ALA A 143 -16.65 7.57 -5.97
C ALA A 143 -16.04 8.98 -6.13
N VAL A 144 -14.76 9.15 -5.75
CA VAL A 144 -14.03 10.42 -5.92
C VAL A 144 -13.90 10.80 -7.40
N VAL A 145 -13.54 9.84 -8.26
CA VAL A 145 -13.44 10.08 -9.71
C VAL A 145 -14.80 10.49 -10.29
N LYS A 146 -15.87 9.76 -9.95
CA LYS A 146 -17.23 10.05 -10.44
C LYS A 146 -17.73 11.41 -9.95
N TRP A 147 -17.42 11.78 -8.71
CA TRP A 147 -17.75 13.11 -8.18
C TRP A 147 -16.99 14.21 -8.91
N GLY A 148 -15.68 14.02 -9.14
CA GLY A 148 -14.84 14.99 -9.84
C GLY A 148 -15.20 15.21 -11.31
N GLN A 149 -15.89 14.28 -11.96
CA GLN A 149 -16.41 14.45 -13.33
C GLN A 149 -17.72 15.26 -13.42
N LYS A 150 -18.40 15.50 -12.29
CA LYS A 150 -19.65 16.28 -12.26
C LYS A 150 -19.45 17.78 -12.05
N LEU A 151 -18.23 18.20 -11.72
CA LEU A 151 -17.83 19.59 -11.51
C LEU A 151 -17.15 20.13 -12.77
#